data_AF-A0AB39CFU0-F1
#
_entry.id   AF-A0AB39CFU0-F1
#
_cell.length_a   1.000
_cell.length_b   1.000
_cell.length_c   1.000
_cell.angle_alpha   90.00
_cell.angle_beta   90.00
_cell.angle_gamma   90.00
#
_symmetry.space_group_name_H-M   'P 1'
#
loop_
_entity.id
_entity.type
_entity.pdbx_description
1 polymer ?
#
loop_
_entity_poly.entity_id
_entity_poly.type
_entity_poly.pdbx_seq_one_letter_code
_entity_poly.pdbx_strand_id
1 'polypeptide(L)'
;MPFAIWDSIMENFDYRRVRAALDGQLDAQLLTQSERLAFEENLGSVLASPSAKSIQNMKALRESGRAVGYDEQGRLARTLPGGEWEVLEGE
;
A
#
# COMPACT_ATOMS: atom_id res chain seq x y z
N MET A 1 12.54 -34.32 -24.79
CA MET A 1 13.27 -33.06 -25.03
C MET A 1 12.74 -32.02 -24.03
N PRO A 2 13.43 -31.72 -22.91
CA PRO A 2 12.83 -30.99 -21.78
C PRO A 2 13.63 -29.73 -21.39
N PHE A 3 13.30 -28.53 -21.87
CA PHE A 3 13.87 -27.27 -21.32
C PHE A 3 13.02 -26.01 -21.52
N ALA A 4 11.84 -26.07 -22.16
CA ALA A 4 11.10 -24.87 -22.58
C ALA A 4 10.07 -24.31 -21.58
N ILE A 5 9.93 -24.87 -20.37
CA ILE A 5 8.90 -24.43 -19.41
C ILE A 5 9.42 -23.34 -18.45
N TRP A 6 10.74 -23.24 -18.23
CA TRP A 6 11.30 -22.28 -17.28
C TRP A 6 11.48 -20.87 -17.87
N ASP A 7 11.58 -20.73 -19.19
CA ASP A 7 11.76 -19.42 -19.85
C ASP A 7 10.47 -18.57 -19.85
N SER A 8 9.30 -19.21 -19.92
CA SER A 8 8.02 -18.49 -19.99
C SER A 8 7.56 -17.80 -18.69
N ILE A 9 8.25 -18.02 -17.56
CA ILE A 9 7.90 -17.42 -16.27
C ILE A 9 8.60 -16.06 -16.07
N MET A 10 9.70 -15.80 -16.79
CA MET A 10 10.49 -14.57 -16.65
C MET A 10 10.30 -13.52 -17.75
N GLU A 11 9.58 -13.83 -18.84
CA GLU A 11 9.44 -12.91 -19.98
C GLU A 11 8.57 -11.66 -19.73
N ASN A 12 7.81 -11.58 -18.63
CA ASN A 12 6.88 -10.46 -18.38
C ASN A 12 7.08 -9.76 -17.03
N PHE A 13 8.27 -9.85 -16.43
CA PHE A 13 8.56 -9.09 -15.21
C PHE A 13 8.95 -7.65 -15.55
N ASP A 14 8.09 -6.68 -15.22
CA ASP A 14 8.41 -5.26 -15.31
C ASP A 14 8.43 -4.62 -13.91
N TYR A 15 9.65 -4.33 -13.43
CA TYR A 15 9.84 -3.65 -12.16
C TYR A 15 9.16 -2.26 -12.09
N ARG A 16 8.90 -1.61 -13.24
CA ARG A 16 8.16 -0.34 -13.27
C ARG A 16 6.71 -0.52 -12.84
N ARG A 17 6.09 -1.66 -13.16
CA ARG A 17 4.74 -2.01 -12.72
C ARG A 17 4.70 -2.27 -11.22
N VAL A 18 5.70 -2.99 -10.70
CA VAL A 18 5.88 -3.20 -9.25
C VAL A 18 6.00 -1.86 -8.53
N ARG A 19 6.85 -0.95 -9.03
CA ARG A 19 7.01 0.40 -8.49
C ARG A 19 5.69 1.19 -8.53
N ALA A 20 4.98 1.18 -9.65
CA ALA A 20 3.70 1.85 -9.78
C ALA A 20 2.66 1.31 -8.79
N ALA A 21 2.65 0.00 -8.52
CA ALA A 21 1.79 -0.59 -7.50
C ALA A 21 2.17 -0.17 -6.08
N LEU A 22 3.48 -0.14 -5.76
CA LEU A 22 3.98 0.36 -4.47
C LEU A 22 3.67 1.84 -4.23
N ASP A 23 3.64 2.64 -5.29
CA ASP A 23 3.26 4.06 -5.26
C ASP A 23 1.72 4.26 -5.28
N GLY A 24 0.93 3.18 -5.33
CA GLY A 24 -0.53 3.21 -5.38
C GLY A 24 -1.12 3.71 -6.72
N GLN A 25 -0.31 3.72 -7.78
CA GLN A 25 -0.70 4.16 -9.13
C GLN A 25 -1.22 3.02 -10.01
N LEU A 26 -0.95 1.77 -9.63
CA LEU A 26 -1.43 0.55 -10.28
C LEU A 26 -2.07 -0.36 -9.24
N ASP A 27 -3.21 -0.97 -9.57
CA ASP A 27 -3.79 -2.01 -8.72
C ASP A 27 -2.88 -3.24 -8.69
N ALA A 28 -2.48 -3.66 -7.49
CA ALA A 28 -1.63 -4.83 -7.29
C ALA A 28 -2.25 -6.13 -7.83
N GLN A 29 -3.58 -6.19 -8.00
CA GLN A 29 -4.27 -7.33 -8.65
C GLN A 29 -3.95 -7.46 -10.14
N LEU A 30 -3.47 -6.39 -10.78
CA LEU A 30 -3.08 -6.37 -12.19
C LEU A 30 -1.62 -6.81 -12.42
N LEU A 31 -0.87 -7.09 -11.36
CA LEU A 31 0.49 -7.60 -11.44
C LEU A 31 0.50 -9.06 -11.87
N THR A 32 1.53 -9.45 -12.64
CA THR A 32 1.80 -10.87 -12.87
C THR A 32 2.22 -11.56 -11.56
N GLN A 33 2.26 -12.88 -11.54
CA GLN A 33 2.61 -13.62 -10.32
C GLN A 33 4.02 -13.27 -9.80
N SER A 34 4.99 -13.12 -10.71
CA SER A 34 6.36 -12.73 -10.35
C SER A 34 6.46 -11.28 -9.88
N GLU A 35 5.72 -10.36 -10.50
CA GLU A 35 5.62 -8.97 -10.05
C GLU A 35 4.95 -8.85 -8.68
N ARG A 36 3.93 -9.66 -8.40
CA ARG A 36 3.22 -9.65 -7.12
C ARG A 36 4.11 -10.14 -5.97
N LEU A 37 4.93 -11.16 -6.20
CA LEU A 37 5.93 -11.60 -5.22
C LEU A 37 6.92 -10.46 -4.90
N ALA A 38 7.45 -9.79 -5.92
CA ALA A 38 8.33 -8.64 -5.72
C ALA A 38 7.62 -7.47 -5.01
N PHE A 39 6.34 -7.23 -5.32
CA PHE A 39 5.53 -6.23 -4.60
C PHE A 39 5.41 -6.57 -3.11
N GLU A 40 5.04 -7.80 -2.77
CA GLU A 40 4.89 -8.27 -1.38
C GLU A 40 6.21 -8.18 -0.59
N GLU A 41 7.33 -8.56 -1.20
CA GLU A 41 8.67 -8.46 -0.61
C GLU A 41 9.07 -7.01 -0.31
N ASN A 42 8.71 -6.06 -1.18
CA ASN A 42 9.12 -4.66 -1.06
C ASN A 42 8.12 -3.80 -0.27
N LEU A 43 6.86 -4.24 -0.15
CA LEU A 43 5.79 -3.47 0.50
C LEU A 43 6.15 -3.10 1.95
N GLY A 44 6.67 -4.05 2.72
CA GLY A 44 7.06 -3.80 4.12
C GLY A 44 8.12 -2.72 4.26
N SER A 45 9.11 -2.68 3.35
CA SER A 45 10.17 -1.66 3.35
C SER A 45 9.62 -0.28 2.99
N VAL A 46 8.74 -0.20 1.99
CA VAL A 46 8.12 1.07 1.58
C VAL A 46 7.22 1.63 2.68
N LEU A 47 6.48 0.78 3.39
CA LEU A 47 5.66 1.20 4.52
C LEU A 47 6.49 1.62 5.74
N ALA A 48 7.65 1.00 5.96
CA ALA A 48 8.57 1.37 7.04
C ALA A 48 9.31 2.70 6.76
N SER A 49 9.47 3.09 5.50
CA SER A 49 10.14 4.32 5.09
C SER A 49 9.31 5.07 4.04
N PRO A 50 8.18 5.67 4.46
CA PRO A 50 7.27 6.33 3.54
C PRO A 50 7.95 7.55 2.88
N SER A 51 7.69 7.73 1.59
CA SER A 51 8.18 8.90 0.85
C SER A 51 7.57 10.21 1.38
N ALA A 52 8.22 11.35 1.10
CA ALA A 52 7.67 12.66 1.45
C ALA A 52 6.25 12.89 0.87
N LYS A 53 5.98 12.37 -0.34
CA LYS A 53 4.66 12.43 -0.97
C LYS A 53 3.65 11.56 -0.23
N SER A 54 4.05 10.36 0.19
CA SER A 54 3.20 9.47 1.00
C SER A 54 2.84 10.13 2.33
N ILE A 55 3.79 10.78 2.99
CA ILE A 55 3.57 11.55 4.22
C ILE A 55 2.59 12.72 3.97
N GLN A 56 2.77 13.48 2.89
CA GLN A 56 1.84 14.56 2.52
C GLN A 56 0.44 14.05 2.24
N ASN A 57 0.29 12.93 1.53
CA ASN A 57 -1.00 12.31 1.26
C ASN A 57 -1.68 11.85 2.56
N MET A 58 -0.94 11.21 3.46
CA MET A 58 -1.46 10.82 4.78
C MET A 58 -1.88 12.04 5.61
N LYS A 59 -1.10 13.13 5.56
CA LYS A 59 -1.45 14.38 6.22
C LYS A 59 -2.76 14.97 5.65
N ALA A 60 -2.90 15.00 4.33
CA ALA A 60 -4.13 15.47 3.68
C ALA A 60 -5.35 14.60 4.04
N LEU A 61 -5.18 13.28 4.10
CA LEU A 61 -6.24 12.36 4.54
C LEU A 61 -6.68 12.64 5.98
N ARG A 62 -5.72 12.86 6.88
CA ARG A 62 -5.97 13.27 8.27
C ARG A 62 -6.72 14.60 8.34
N GLU A 63 -6.26 15.60 7.59
CA GLU A 63 -6.89 16.93 7.57
C GLU A 63 -8.31 16.91 7.00
N SER A 64 -8.58 15.98 6.07
CA SER A 64 -9.91 15.79 5.46
C SER A 64 -10.91 15.03 6.35
N GLY A 65 -10.48 14.52 7.51
CA GLY A 65 -11.31 13.72 8.40
C GLY A 65 -11.65 12.33 7.84
N ARG A 66 -10.78 11.75 7.01
CA ARG A 66 -11.01 10.47 6.32
C ARG A 66 -10.04 9.37 6.73
N ALA A 67 -9.04 9.68 7.56
CA ALA A 67 -8.17 8.66 8.13
C ALA A 67 -8.87 7.99 9.32
N VAL A 68 -8.82 6.65 9.34
CA VAL A 68 -9.38 5.79 10.39
C VAL A 68 -8.28 4.85 10.86
N GLY A 69 -8.22 4.57 12.16
CA GLY A 69 -7.22 3.68 12.75
C GLY A 69 -7.59 3.30 14.17
N TYR A 70 -6.72 2.53 14.83
CA TYR A 70 -6.87 2.23 16.25
C TYR A 70 -6.05 3.21 17.07
N ASP A 71 -6.62 3.69 18.18
CA ASP A 71 -5.88 4.46 19.17
C ASP A 71 -4.95 3.56 20.01
N GLU A 72 -4.18 4.17 20.91
CA GLU A 72 -3.25 3.46 21.81
C GLU A 72 -3.95 2.46 22.75
N GLN A 73 -5.26 2.55 22.90
CA GLN A 73 -6.09 1.70 23.74
C GLN A 73 -6.80 0.61 22.93
N GLY A 74 -6.50 0.50 21.62
CA GLY A 74 -7.09 -0.47 20.71
C GLY A 74 -8.52 -0.14 20.29
N ARG A 75 -8.98 1.09 20.48
CA ARG A 75 -10.32 1.54 20.09
C ARG A 75 -10.28 2.12 18.69
N LEU A 76 -11.31 1.83 17.90
CA LEU A 76 -11.43 2.39 16.56
C LEU A 76 -11.66 3.90 16.67
N ALA A 77 -10.85 4.69 15.98
CA ALA A 77 -10.94 6.14 15.96
C ALA A 77 -10.84 6.64 14.51
N ARG A 78 -11.51 7.76 14.23
CA ARG A 78 -11.37 8.48 12.96
C ARG A 78 -10.92 9.90 13.19
N THR A 79 -10.25 10.44 12.18
CA THR A 79 -9.93 11.86 12.10
C THR A 79 -11.17 12.64 11.72
N LEU A 80 -11.31 13.84 12.28
CA LEU A 80 -12.31 14.83 11.91
C LEU A 80 -11.66 15.89 10.99
N PRO A 81 -12.44 16.61 10.18
CA PRO A 81 -11.94 17.76 9.44
C PRO A 81 -11.23 18.73 10.37
N GLY A 82 -10.00 19.14 10.03
CA GLY A 82 -9.16 19.98 10.90
C GLY A 82 -8.17 19.20 11.78
N GLY A 83 -8.16 17.87 11.71
CA GLY A 83 -7.10 17.02 12.28
C GLY A 83 -7.30 16.61 13.73
N GLU A 84 -8.45 16.97 14.32
CA GLU A 84 -8.99 16.35 15.53
C GLU A 84 -9.37 14.88 15.27
N TRP A 85 -9.70 14.13 16.32
CA TRP A 85 -9.98 12.71 16.25
C TRP A 85 -11.08 12.35 17.23
N GLU A 86 -11.93 11.41 16.84
CA GLU A 86 -13.01 10.89 17.67
C GLU A 86 -13.00 9.36 17.67
N VAL A 87 -13.35 8.78 18.81
CA VAL A 87 -13.47 7.33 18.98
C VAL A 87 -14.84 6.90 18.46
N LEU A 88 -14.84 5.92 17.57
CA LEU A 88 -16.02 5.24 17.07
C LEU A 88 -16.31 4.07 18.00
N GLU A 89 -16.90 4.35 19.16
CA GLU A 89 -17.47 3.28 20.00
C GLU A 89 -18.71 2.74 19.28
N GLY A 90 -18.74 1.43 19.04
CA GLY A 90 -19.92 0.77 18.49
C GLY A 90 -21.04 0.78 19.53
N GLU A 91 -22.20 1.30 19.15
CA GLU A 91 -23.47 1.01 19.84
C GLU A 91 -23.84 -0.47 19.72
#